data_AF-A0A1F4DF72-F1
#
_entry.id   AF-A0A1F4DF72-F1
#
_cell.length_a   1.000
_cell.length_b   1.000
_cell.length_c   1.000
_cell.angle_alpha   90.00
_cell.angle_beta   90.00
_cell.angle_gamma   90.00
#
_symmetry.space_group_name_H-M   'P 1'
#
loop_
_entity.id
_entity.type
_entity.pdbx_description
1 polymer ?
#
loop_
_entity_poly.entity_id
_entity_poly.type
_entity_poly.pdbx_seq_one_letter_code
_entity_poly.pdbx_strand_id
1 'polypeptide(L)'
;MRKRRLQRGHEGWAPPEVFLDYHASGLAPIGMRPVIAVPSSTLAPVKAGERVLMHAVELARTVWGQRLVAAYALGSLAHGGFSVYVSDLDLGLLLTDPLDEGDAKAVDRLLTEVRAGGAPLAERLSVYWGSLGTLAGIASGGRFPPLDLLDLKQFGRLLAGRDVRSQLRSPTLRELVVSGARFALKHLSTPAVTAQLRNPVEFANANTKTLTKLVLYPVRFLFTARTGQIGMNNQAVEYFVTVETGPAADLARKGLEWRFEPLDPRDRRVVAVLESGLLPLYRIFLDDYERRLREYGELDLAQAYGEWRQCLE
;
A
#
# COMPACT_ATOMS: atom_id res chain seq x y z
N MET A 1 0.28 60.81 -32.97
CA MET A 1 -0.13 61.42 -34.27
C MET A 1 0.52 60.58 -35.37
N ARG A 2 -0.06 60.20 -36.53
CA ARG A 2 -1.35 60.42 -37.23
C ARG A 2 -2.04 59.03 -37.43
N LYS A 3 -3.38 58.82 -37.43
CA LYS A 3 -4.39 59.02 -38.52
C LYS A 3 -3.88 58.58 -39.91
N ARG A 4 -4.56 57.78 -40.77
CA ARG A 4 -5.87 57.07 -40.83
C ARG A 4 -5.70 55.90 -41.86
N ARG A 5 -6.34 54.71 -41.74
CA ARG A 5 -7.70 54.32 -42.22
C ARG A 5 -7.88 54.54 -43.74
N LEU A 6 -8.21 53.54 -44.59
CA LEU A 6 -9.49 52.81 -44.77
C LEU A 6 -9.26 51.57 -45.70
N GLN A 7 -9.77 50.34 -45.43
CA GLN A 7 -11.02 49.67 -45.95
C GLN A 7 -11.01 49.24 -47.44
N ARG A 8 -11.76 48.21 -47.93
CA ARG A 8 -12.59 47.10 -47.38
C ARG A 8 -12.85 46.03 -48.48
N GLY A 9 -13.34 44.84 -48.10
CA GLY A 9 -13.87 43.77 -48.97
C GLY A 9 -13.64 42.37 -48.34
N HIS A 10 -14.54 41.59 -47.71
CA HIS A 10 -15.95 41.20 -47.98
C HIS A 10 -16.10 40.41 -49.31
N GLU A 11 -16.68 39.21 -49.45
CA GLU A 11 -17.34 38.17 -48.58
C GLU A 11 -16.82 36.74 -48.97
N GLY A 12 -17.15 35.58 -48.36
CA GLY A 12 -17.91 35.27 -47.14
C GLY A 12 -19.01 34.17 -47.26
N TRP A 13 -18.71 32.85 -47.12
CA TRP A 13 -19.73 31.75 -47.08
C TRP A 13 -19.26 30.49 -46.30
N ALA A 14 -20.15 29.91 -45.49
CA ALA A 14 -20.21 28.50 -45.07
C ALA A 14 -21.69 28.15 -44.73
N PRO A 15 -22.15 26.87 -44.64
CA PRO A 15 -21.67 25.59 -45.16
C PRO A 15 -22.71 24.99 -46.17
N PRO A 16 -22.90 23.65 -46.26
CA PRO A 16 -24.03 23.08 -45.51
C PRO A 16 -23.71 21.79 -44.72
N GLU A 17 -24.59 21.48 -43.77
CA GLU A 17 -24.64 20.22 -43.02
C GLU A 17 -25.16 19.06 -43.89
N VAL A 18 -24.71 17.85 -43.60
CA VAL A 18 -25.53 16.63 -43.79
C VAL A 18 -25.49 15.85 -42.49
N PHE A 19 -26.58 15.92 -41.73
CA PHE A 19 -26.91 14.95 -40.70
C PHE A 19 -27.12 13.58 -41.34
N LEU A 20 -26.60 12.53 -40.71
CA LEU A 20 -27.30 11.26 -40.64
C LEU A 20 -27.07 10.66 -39.25
N ASP A 21 -28.17 10.54 -38.51
CA ASP A 21 -28.17 10.05 -37.14
C ASP A 21 -27.76 8.58 -37.04
N TYR A 22 -27.06 8.25 -35.95
CA TYR A 22 -27.17 6.92 -35.36
C TYR A 22 -27.29 7.02 -33.84
N HIS A 23 -28.51 7.29 -33.38
CA HIS A 23 -28.87 7.10 -31.98
C HIS A 23 -28.90 5.61 -31.63
N ALA A 24 -28.05 5.18 -30.69
CA ALA A 24 -28.50 4.70 -29.37
C ALA A 24 -27.36 4.04 -28.57
N SER A 25 -27.25 4.40 -27.28
CA SER A 25 -26.63 3.66 -26.16
C SER A 25 -25.19 3.10 -26.32
N GLY A 26 -24.24 3.33 -25.41
CA GLY A 26 -24.30 3.98 -24.10
C GLY A 26 -23.30 3.33 -23.14
N LEU A 27 -22.50 4.15 -22.46
CA LEU A 27 -21.37 3.81 -21.56
C LEU A 27 -20.03 3.50 -22.26
N ALA A 28 -19.07 4.40 -22.06
CA ALA A 28 -17.70 4.35 -22.58
C ALA A 28 -16.76 3.51 -21.67
N PRO A 29 -15.66 2.96 -22.22
CA PRO A 29 -14.68 2.21 -21.42
C PRO A 29 -13.96 3.10 -20.40
N ILE A 30 -13.67 2.53 -19.23
CA ILE A 30 -12.98 3.19 -18.11
C ILE A 30 -11.60 3.69 -18.58
N GLY A 31 -11.43 5.01 -18.54
CA GLY A 31 -10.31 5.68 -19.20
C GLY A 31 -8.93 5.41 -18.59
N MET A 32 -7.92 5.37 -19.47
CA MET A 32 -6.53 5.58 -19.10
C MET A 32 -6.41 6.94 -18.38
N ARG A 33 -5.97 6.93 -17.12
CA ARG A 33 -5.61 8.17 -16.41
C ARG A 33 -4.32 8.75 -17.02
N PRO A 34 -4.18 10.08 -17.13
CA PRO A 34 -2.97 10.70 -17.64
C PRO A 34 -1.78 10.41 -16.71
N VAL A 35 -0.60 10.19 -17.31
CA VAL A 35 0.66 10.05 -16.57
C VAL A 35 1.01 11.42 -15.99
N ILE A 36 0.74 11.62 -14.69
CA ILE A 36 1.14 12.84 -13.98
C ILE A 36 2.67 12.88 -13.95
N ALA A 37 3.25 13.94 -14.52
CA ALA A 37 4.68 14.15 -14.51
C ALA A 37 5.20 14.31 -13.07
N VAL A 38 6.00 13.35 -12.62
CA VAL A 38 6.61 13.35 -11.29
C VAL A 38 7.71 14.43 -11.23
N PRO A 39 7.66 15.39 -10.29
CA PRO A 39 8.68 16.43 -10.17
C PRO A 39 10.10 15.89 -10.04
N SER A 40 11.09 16.62 -10.56
CA SER A 40 12.49 16.14 -10.59
C SER A 40 13.06 15.87 -9.19
N SER A 41 12.59 16.58 -8.16
CA SER A 41 12.94 16.34 -6.75
C SER A 41 12.41 15.02 -6.18
N THR A 42 11.26 14.52 -6.64
CA THR A 42 10.69 13.24 -6.19
C THR A 42 11.33 12.03 -6.89
N LEU A 43 12.06 12.23 -8.00
CA LEU A 43 12.80 11.15 -8.67
C LEU A 43 14.03 10.68 -7.90
N ALA A 44 14.73 11.56 -7.15
CA ALA A 44 15.96 11.18 -6.46
C ALA A 44 15.74 10.15 -5.33
N PRO A 45 14.70 10.27 -4.47
CA PRO A 45 14.42 9.25 -3.46
C PRO A 45 13.89 7.92 -4.03
N VAL A 46 13.06 7.96 -5.09
CA VAL A 46 12.61 6.74 -5.78
C VAL A 46 13.83 5.98 -6.32
N LYS A 47 14.74 6.68 -7.03
CA LYS A 47 16.00 6.09 -7.51
C LYS A 47 16.89 5.53 -6.38
N ALA A 48 16.80 6.04 -5.15
CA ALA A 48 17.52 5.47 -4.02
C ALA A 48 16.92 4.12 -3.59
N GLY A 49 15.59 4.03 -3.50
CA GLY A 49 14.89 2.77 -3.25
C GLY A 49 15.14 1.72 -4.33
N GLU A 50 15.07 2.11 -5.61
CA GLU A 50 15.40 1.22 -6.74
C GLU A 50 16.81 0.64 -6.64
N ARG A 51 17.81 1.44 -6.25
CA ARG A 51 19.20 0.93 -6.10
C ARG A 51 19.31 -0.14 -5.01
N VAL A 52 18.62 0.03 -3.89
CA VAL A 52 18.58 -0.99 -2.82
C VAL A 52 17.90 -2.27 -3.31
N LEU A 53 16.78 -2.16 -4.03
CA LEU A 53 16.11 -3.33 -4.62
C LEU A 53 17.00 -4.04 -5.64
N MET A 54 17.67 -3.32 -6.54
CA MET A 54 18.56 -3.92 -7.53
C MET A 54 19.77 -4.61 -6.90
N HIS A 55 20.39 -3.99 -5.89
CA HIS A 55 21.48 -4.62 -5.13
C HIS A 55 21.03 -5.90 -4.41
N ALA A 56 19.84 -5.89 -3.78
CA ALA A 56 19.25 -7.07 -3.17
C ALA A 56 18.97 -8.18 -4.21
N VAL A 57 18.59 -7.83 -5.44
CA VAL A 57 18.39 -8.77 -6.55
C VAL A 57 19.72 -9.34 -7.08
N GLU A 58 20.79 -8.56 -7.10
CA GLU A 58 22.13 -9.03 -7.45
C GLU A 58 22.64 -10.06 -6.42
N LEU A 59 22.47 -9.77 -5.12
CA LEU A 59 22.78 -10.73 -4.06
C LEU A 59 21.89 -11.99 -4.16
N ALA A 60 20.59 -11.85 -4.43
CA ALA A 60 19.70 -12.98 -4.63
C ALA A 60 20.13 -13.89 -5.79
N ARG A 61 20.61 -13.31 -6.90
CA ARG A 61 21.16 -14.08 -8.03
C ARG A 61 22.42 -14.85 -7.65
N THR A 62 23.29 -14.27 -6.82
CA THR A 62 24.49 -14.97 -6.31
C THR A 62 24.14 -16.10 -5.35
N VAL A 63 23.13 -15.90 -4.49
CA VAL A 63 22.72 -16.88 -3.47
C VAL A 63 21.98 -18.08 -4.07
N TRP A 64 21.01 -17.85 -4.97
CA TRP A 64 20.14 -18.91 -5.49
C TRP A 64 20.44 -19.34 -6.93
N GLY A 65 21.17 -18.53 -7.72
CA GLY A 65 21.49 -18.84 -9.11
C GLY A 65 20.25 -19.20 -9.93
N GLN A 66 20.26 -20.41 -10.51
CA GLN A 66 19.12 -20.94 -11.30
C GLN A 66 17.87 -21.26 -10.45
N ARG A 67 17.98 -21.36 -9.12
CA ARG A 67 16.81 -21.51 -8.23
C ARG A 67 16.00 -20.21 -8.13
N LEU A 68 16.55 -19.04 -8.48
CA LEU A 68 15.79 -17.79 -8.52
C LEU A 68 14.96 -17.69 -9.81
N VAL A 69 13.69 -18.08 -9.74
CA VAL A 69 12.74 -18.01 -10.87
C VAL A 69 12.46 -16.56 -11.26
N ALA A 70 12.23 -15.70 -10.26
CA ALA A 70 11.91 -14.29 -10.47
C ALA A 70 12.13 -13.43 -9.22
N ALA A 71 12.36 -12.14 -9.44
CA ALA A 71 12.33 -11.11 -8.41
C ALA A 71 11.47 -9.91 -8.87
N TYR A 72 10.68 -9.34 -7.96
CA TYR A 72 9.75 -8.25 -8.23
C TYR A 72 9.86 -7.14 -7.18
N ALA A 73 9.81 -5.89 -7.62
CA ALA A 73 9.44 -4.79 -6.74
C ALA A 73 7.95 -4.89 -6.42
N LEU A 74 7.60 -4.67 -5.16
CA LEU A 74 6.24 -4.65 -4.64
C LEU A 74 5.93 -3.27 -4.01
N GLY A 75 4.69 -3.10 -3.56
CA GLY A 75 4.26 -1.96 -2.77
C GLY A 75 4.46 -0.63 -3.48
N SER A 76 4.80 0.39 -2.68
CA SER A 76 4.78 1.79 -3.14
C SER A 76 5.82 2.15 -4.22
N LEU A 77 6.83 1.32 -4.48
CA LEU A 77 7.75 1.44 -5.62
C LEU A 77 7.27 0.72 -6.89
N ALA A 78 6.31 -0.20 -6.77
CA ALA A 78 5.70 -0.90 -7.89
C ALA A 78 4.47 -0.13 -8.42
N HIS A 79 3.54 0.23 -7.53
CA HIS A 79 2.27 0.89 -7.87
C HIS A 79 2.26 2.42 -7.62
N GLY A 80 3.36 2.99 -7.13
CA GLY A 80 3.46 4.41 -6.78
C GLY A 80 2.95 4.78 -5.39
N GLY A 81 3.06 6.06 -5.03
CA GLY A 81 2.80 6.55 -3.66
C GLY A 81 3.98 6.38 -2.69
N PHE A 82 5.18 6.11 -3.22
CA PHE A 82 6.43 6.06 -2.45
C PHE A 82 6.71 7.40 -1.78
N SER A 83 7.05 7.33 -0.49
CA SER A 83 7.56 8.45 0.31
C SER A 83 8.84 8.02 1.02
N VAL A 84 9.89 8.82 0.84
CA VAL A 84 11.20 8.65 1.50
C VAL A 84 11.12 8.69 3.02
N TYR A 85 10.12 9.35 3.59
CA TYR A 85 9.99 9.48 5.04
C TYR A 85 9.47 8.19 5.69
N VAL A 86 8.46 7.56 5.07
CA VAL A 86 7.62 6.56 5.75
C VAL A 86 7.49 5.21 5.04
N SER A 87 7.92 5.11 3.77
CA SER A 87 7.73 3.89 2.98
C SER A 87 8.85 2.89 3.22
N ASP A 88 8.47 1.62 3.13
CA ASP A 88 9.37 0.48 3.09
C ASP A 88 9.76 0.16 1.63
N LEU A 89 10.72 -0.75 1.47
CA LEU A 89 11.17 -1.26 0.19
C LEU A 89 10.78 -2.74 0.13
N ASP A 90 9.80 -3.08 -0.69
CA ASP A 90 9.19 -4.41 -0.68
C ASP A 90 9.70 -5.22 -1.89
N LEU A 91 10.37 -6.35 -1.60
CA LEU A 91 10.98 -7.25 -2.60
C LEU A 91 10.30 -8.62 -2.54
N GLY A 92 9.67 -9.04 -3.64
CA GLY A 92 9.13 -10.39 -3.81
C GLY A 92 10.14 -11.28 -4.54
N LEU A 93 10.55 -12.40 -3.93
CA LEU A 93 11.41 -13.42 -4.53
C LEU A 93 10.63 -14.72 -4.75
N LEU A 94 10.68 -15.25 -5.97
CA LEU A 94 10.15 -16.58 -6.29
C LEU A 94 11.29 -17.53 -6.59
N LEU A 95 11.32 -18.63 -5.84
CA LEU A 95 12.27 -19.72 -5.99
C LEU A 95 11.63 -20.91 -6.70
N THR A 96 12.46 -21.80 -7.25
CA THR A 96 12.04 -23.09 -7.79
C THR A 96 11.45 -23.97 -6.70
N ASP A 97 10.41 -24.74 -7.02
CA ASP A 97 9.91 -25.80 -6.15
C ASP A 97 10.85 -27.03 -6.14
N PRO A 98 11.03 -27.72 -4.98
CA PRO A 98 10.60 -27.31 -3.65
C PRO A 98 11.51 -26.22 -3.05
N LEU A 99 11.02 -25.56 -1.99
CA LEU A 99 11.87 -24.74 -1.13
C LEU A 99 12.82 -25.61 -0.31
N ASP A 100 14.04 -25.15 -0.11
CA ASP A 100 15.06 -25.83 0.70
C ASP A 100 14.98 -25.33 2.16
N GLU A 101 15.31 -26.20 3.12
CA GLU A 101 15.39 -25.82 4.55
C GLU A 101 16.35 -24.64 4.83
N GLY A 102 17.33 -24.43 3.94
CA GLY A 102 18.29 -23.33 4.02
C GLY A 102 17.77 -21.97 3.56
N ASP A 103 16.66 -21.92 2.80
CA ASP A 103 16.22 -20.69 2.11
C ASP A 103 15.83 -19.57 3.07
N ALA A 104 15.18 -19.89 4.20
CA ALA A 104 14.84 -18.91 5.22
C ALA A 104 16.10 -18.20 5.78
N LYS A 105 17.11 -18.99 6.16
CA LYS A 105 18.40 -18.47 6.65
C LYS A 105 19.17 -17.72 5.56
N ALA A 106 18.97 -18.06 4.28
CA ALA A 106 19.56 -17.34 3.15
C ALA A 106 18.92 -15.97 2.93
N VAL A 107 17.60 -15.84 3.10
CA VAL A 107 16.89 -14.54 3.10
C VAL A 107 17.35 -13.65 4.26
N ASP A 108 17.51 -14.21 5.47
CA ASP A 108 18.02 -13.45 6.62
C ASP A 108 19.44 -12.92 6.40
N ARG A 109 20.33 -13.73 5.78
CA ARG A 109 21.68 -13.31 5.40
C ARG A 109 21.64 -12.19 4.35
N LEU A 110 20.83 -12.34 3.29
CA LEU A 110 20.66 -11.31 2.26
C LEU A 110 20.19 -9.98 2.87
N LEU A 111 19.19 -10.01 3.75
CA LEU A 111 18.72 -8.81 4.46
C LEU A 111 19.83 -8.17 5.31
N THR A 112 20.65 -8.99 5.97
CA THR A 112 21.79 -8.53 6.77
C THR A 112 22.87 -7.87 5.90
N GLU A 113 23.18 -8.47 4.75
CA GLU A 113 24.20 -7.98 3.82
C GLU A 113 23.80 -6.65 3.16
N VAL A 114 22.56 -6.54 2.67
CA VAL A 114 22.03 -5.28 2.10
C VAL A 114 22.08 -4.14 3.13
N ARG A 115 21.77 -4.43 4.39
CA ARG A 115 21.85 -3.46 5.51
C ARG A 115 23.28 -3.07 5.84
N ALA A 116 24.19 -4.05 5.92
CA ALA A 116 25.62 -3.82 6.16
C ALA A 116 26.28 -2.95 5.06
N GLY A 117 25.75 -2.97 3.83
CA GLY A 117 26.17 -2.07 2.76
C GLY A 117 25.91 -0.57 3.01
N GLY A 118 25.19 -0.20 4.07
CA GLY A 118 25.02 1.20 4.51
C GLY A 118 24.24 2.10 3.55
N ALA A 119 23.61 1.54 2.51
CA ALA A 119 22.89 2.30 1.51
C ALA A 119 21.66 3.01 2.13
N PRO A 120 21.36 4.27 1.74
CA PRO A 120 20.16 4.94 2.21
C PRO A 120 18.91 4.09 1.98
N LEU A 121 18.09 3.95 3.02
CA LEU A 121 16.87 3.11 3.07
C LEU A 121 17.08 1.59 3.15
N ALA A 122 18.31 1.06 3.20
CA ALA A 122 18.56 -0.40 3.30
C ALA A 122 17.86 -1.06 4.51
N GLU A 123 17.83 -0.38 5.66
CA GLU A 123 17.09 -0.80 6.87
C GLU A 123 15.58 -0.99 6.67
N ARG A 124 15.04 -0.53 5.53
CA ARG A 124 13.61 -0.61 5.21
C ARG A 124 13.30 -1.70 4.19
N LEU A 125 14.29 -2.49 3.77
CA LEU A 125 14.06 -3.66 2.93
C LEU A 125 13.27 -4.73 3.69
N SER A 126 12.13 -5.10 3.10
CA SER A 126 11.30 -6.24 3.48
C SER A 126 11.32 -7.26 2.33
N VAL A 127 11.73 -8.49 2.62
CA VAL A 127 11.73 -9.58 1.65
C VAL A 127 10.56 -10.52 1.90
N TYR A 128 9.78 -10.74 0.85
CA TYR A 128 8.71 -11.71 0.75
C TYR A 128 9.18 -12.81 -0.19
N TRP A 129 9.03 -14.08 0.19
CA TRP A 129 9.64 -15.16 -0.57
C TRP A 129 8.80 -16.44 -0.53
N GLY A 130 8.91 -17.25 -1.57
CA GLY A 130 8.20 -18.51 -1.71
C GLY A 130 8.46 -19.14 -3.07
N SER A 131 7.65 -20.13 -3.44
CA SER A 131 7.68 -20.80 -4.74
C SER A 131 6.29 -20.80 -5.37
N LEU A 132 6.14 -21.32 -6.59
CA LEU A 132 4.80 -21.47 -7.18
C LEU A 132 3.95 -22.45 -6.35
N GLY A 133 4.55 -23.54 -5.86
CA GLY A 133 3.90 -24.49 -4.97
C GLY A 133 3.43 -23.88 -3.64
N THR A 134 4.24 -23.04 -2.97
CA THR A 134 3.79 -22.43 -1.70
C THR A 134 2.76 -21.33 -1.90
N LEU A 135 2.89 -20.49 -2.92
CA LEU A 135 1.90 -19.45 -3.22
C LEU A 135 0.56 -20.06 -3.72
N ALA A 136 0.60 -21.22 -4.38
CA ALA A 136 -0.59 -21.99 -4.72
C ALA A 136 -1.26 -22.68 -3.51
N GLY A 137 -0.57 -22.77 -2.35
CA GLY A 137 -1.04 -23.52 -1.18
C GLY A 137 -0.86 -25.04 -1.31
N ILE A 138 -0.05 -25.49 -2.27
CA ILE A 138 0.26 -26.92 -2.52
C ILE A 138 1.41 -27.39 -1.61
N ALA A 139 2.32 -26.47 -1.25
CA ALA A 139 3.46 -26.72 -0.36
C ALA A 139 3.47 -25.73 0.82
N SER A 140 4.15 -26.11 1.90
CA SER A 140 4.40 -25.26 3.07
C SER A 140 5.74 -24.52 2.98
N GLY A 141 5.85 -23.37 3.63
CA GLY A 141 7.09 -22.61 3.76
C GLY A 141 7.04 -21.25 3.07
N GLY A 142 8.18 -20.56 3.06
CA GLY A 142 8.26 -19.18 2.60
C GLY A 142 7.65 -18.17 3.58
N ARG A 143 7.62 -16.91 3.15
CA ARG A 143 6.95 -15.79 3.80
C ARG A 143 6.33 -14.91 2.72
N PHE A 144 5.13 -15.28 2.25
CA PHE A 144 4.36 -14.51 1.27
C PHE A 144 2.89 -14.40 1.74
N PRO A 145 2.55 -13.39 2.56
CA PRO A 145 1.18 -13.21 3.04
C PRO A 145 0.20 -12.95 1.88
N PRO A 146 -1.10 -13.28 2.05
CA PRO A 146 -2.15 -13.03 1.06
C PRO A 146 -2.18 -11.61 0.49
N LEU A 147 -1.98 -10.57 1.30
CA LEU A 147 -2.02 -9.19 0.79
C LEU A 147 -0.86 -8.92 -0.18
N ASP A 148 0.36 -9.35 0.18
CA ASP A 148 1.55 -9.19 -0.65
C ASP A 148 1.47 -10.05 -1.93
N LEU A 149 0.83 -11.23 -1.87
CA LEU A 149 0.54 -12.08 -3.04
C LEU A 149 -0.45 -11.40 -4.01
N LEU A 150 -1.49 -10.75 -3.48
CA LEU A 150 -2.42 -9.97 -4.30
C LEU A 150 -1.71 -8.77 -4.95
N ASP A 151 -0.80 -8.11 -4.22
CA ASP A 151 -0.02 -6.98 -4.72
C ASP A 151 0.98 -7.40 -5.83
N LEU A 152 1.71 -8.50 -5.60
CA LEU A 152 2.55 -9.14 -6.63
C LEU A 152 1.75 -9.40 -7.91
N LYS A 153 0.54 -9.95 -7.79
CA LYS A 153 -0.29 -10.30 -8.94
C LYS A 153 -0.85 -9.07 -9.67
N GLN A 154 -1.25 -8.01 -8.97
CA GLN A 154 -1.85 -6.81 -9.57
C GLN A 154 -0.81 -5.81 -10.08
N PHE A 155 0.27 -5.60 -9.32
CA PHE A 155 1.19 -4.47 -9.50
C PHE A 155 2.68 -4.85 -9.53
N GLY A 156 3.05 -6.05 -9.09
CA GLY A 156 4.44 -6.46 -8.94
C GLY A 156 5.26 -6.26 -10.22
N ARG A 157 6.31 -5.42 -10.14
CA ARG A 157 7.15 -5.07 -11.29
C ARG A 157 8.38 -5.97 -11.34
N LEU A 158 8.51 -6.75 -12.41
CA LEU A 158 9.65 -7.66 -12.61
C LEU A 158 10.98 -6.90 -12.60
N LEU A 159 11.92 -7.35 -11.77
CA LEU A 159 13.30 -6.86 -11.68
C LEU A 159 14.29 -7.86 -12.29
N ALA A 160 14.01 -9.17 -12.15
CA ALA A 160 14.84 -10.25 -12.65
C ALA A 160 14.05 -11.54 -12.89
N GLY A 161 14.59 -12.41 -13.75
CA GLY A 161 14.03 -13.73 -14.02
C GLY A 161 12.88 -13.69 -15.03
N ARG A 162 11.91 -14.60 -14.86
CA ARG A 162 10.75 -14.75 -15.76
C ARG A 162 9.48 -14.25 -15.09
N ASP A 163 8.67 -13.46 -15.80
CA ASP A 163 7.33 -13.13 -15.30
C ASP A 163 6.46 -14.39 -15.21
N VAL A 164 5.98 -14.69 -14.00
CA VAL A 164 5.12 -15.84 -13.70
C VAL A 164 3.83 -15.41 -12.98
N ARG A 165 3.52 -14.12 -12.92
CA ARG A 165 2.33 -13.59 -12.22
C ARG A 165 1.01 -14.15 -12.74
N SER A 166 0.95 -14.52 -14.03
CA SER A 166 -0.18 -15.19 -14.66
C SER A 166 -0.46 -16.61 -14.11
N GLN A 167 0.53 -17.26 -13.49
CA GLN A 167 0.43 -18.60 -12.89
C GLN A 167 -0.01 -18.55 -11.43
N LEU A 168 0.00 -17.37 -10.80
CA LEU A 168 -0.36 -17.20 -9.39
C LEU A 168 -1.88 -17.20 -9.21
N ARG A 169 -2.38 -17.95 -8.21
CA ARG A 169 -3.77 -17.82 -7.77
C ARG A 169 -4.02 -16.42 -7.18
N SER A 170 -5.26 -15.95 -7.25
CA SER A 170 -5.67 -14.79 -6.46
C SER A 170 -6.05 -15.27 -5.05
N PRO A 171 -5.63 -14.58 -3.98
CA PRO A 171 -6.18 -14.81 -2.64
C PRO A 171 -7.69 -14.53 -2.60
N THR A 172 -8.40 -15.27 -1.76
CA THR A 172 -9.81 -15.03 -1.45
C THR A 172 -9.98 -13.87 -0.47
N LEU A 173 -11.17 -13.26 -0.43
CA LEU A 173 -11.48 -12.20 0.54
C LEU A 173 -11.32 -12.70 2.00
N ARG A 174 -11.69 -13.95 2.28
CA ARG A 174 -11.48 -14.56 3.62
C ARG A 174 -10.00 -14.61 3.97
N GLU A 175 -9.13 -15.06 3.06
CA GLU A 175 -7.67 -15.10 3.32
C GLU A 175 -7.09 -13.71 3.59
N LEU A 176 -7.53 -12.70 2.83
CA LEU A 176 -7.11 -11.30 3.03
C LEU A 176 -7.55 -10.76 4.40
N VAL A 177 -8.83 -10.95 4.77
CA VAL A 177 -9.36 -10.49 6.06
C VAL A 177 -8.71 -11.24 7.23
N VAL A 178 -8.63 -12.57 7.18
CA VAL A 178 -8.08 -13.39 8.29
C VAL A 178 -6.57 -13.16 8.45
N SER A 179 -5.82 -13.05 7.37
CA SER A 179 -4.39 -12.72 7.45
C SER A 179 -4.15 -11.29 7.96
N GLY A 180 -4.91 -10.31 7.46
CA GLY A 180 -4.89 -8.94 7.96
C GLY A 180 -5.27 -8.85 9.45
N ALA A 181 -6.25 -9.64 9.88
CA ALA A 181 -6.70 -9.69 11.27
C ALA A 181 -5.58 -10.18 12.22
N ARG A 182 -4.92 -11.29 11.84
CA ARG A 182 -3.79 -11.87 12.57
C ARG A 182 -2.57 -10.93 12.59
N PHE A 183 -2.31 -10.22 11.50
CA PHE A 183 -1.27 -9.18 11.45
C PHE A 183 -1.58 -8.03 12.42
N ALA A 184 -2.81 -7.52 12.39
CA ALA A 184 -3.21 -6.39 13.21
C ALA A 184 -3.20 -6.73 14.71
N LEU A 185 -3.63 -7.91 15.15
CA LEU A 185 -3.44 -8.35 16.54
C LEU A 185 -1.94 -8.43 16.89
N LYS A 186 -1.13 -9.07 16.04
CA LYS A 186 0.31 -9.23 16.30
C LYS A 186 1.08 -7.90 16.44
N HIS A 187 0.65 -6.84 15.73
CA HIS A 187 1.43 -5.61 15.61
C HIS A 187 0.75 -4.34 16.14
N LEU A 188 -0.57 -4.30 16.24
CA LEU A 188 -1.35 -3.12 16.60
C LEU A 188 -2.08 -3.29 17.96
N SER A 189 -2.40 -4.50 18.39
CA SER A 189 -2.99 -4.76 19.72
C SER A 189 -1.96 -5.01 20.82
N THR A 190 -0.69 -4.64 20.60
CA THR A 190 0.35 -4.78 21.63
C THR A 190 0.11 -3.77 22.76
N PRO A 191 0.47 -4.07 24.03
CA PRO A 191 0.29 -3.13 25.14
C PRO A 191 0.91 -1.75 24.90
N ALA A 192 2.07 -1.70 24.24
CA ALA A 192 2.75 -0.45 23.90
C ALA A 192 1.97 0.39 22.87
N VAL A 193 1.43 -0.23 21.83
CA VAL A 193 0.61 0.48 20.84
C VAL A 193 -0.73 0.88 21.44
N THR A 194 -1.38 0.02 22.23
CA THR A 194 -2.63 0.34 22.94
C THR A 194 -2.45 1.53 23.89
N ALA A 195 -1.34 1.61 24.64
CA ALA A 195 -1.02 2.77 25.46
C ALA A 195 -0.86 4.06 24.63
N GLN A 196 -0.13 4.00 23.51
CA GLN A 196 0.00 5.14 22.58
C GLN A 196 -1.35 5.58 22.00
N LEU A 197 -2.23 4.65 21.62
CA LEU A 197 -3.57 4.96 21.08
C LEU A 197 -4.46 5.67 22.11
N ARG A 198 -4.25 5.41 23.41
CA ARG A 198 -4.95 6.10 24.52
C ARG A 198 -4.30 7.43 24.91
N ASN A 199 -3.09 7.74 24.44
CA ASN A 199 -2.36 8.97 24.74
C ASN A 199 -1.96 9.73 23.46
N PRO A 200 -2.87 10.55 22.89
CA PRO A 200 -2.62 11.32 21.67
C PRO A 200 -1.38 12.23 21.70
N VAL A 201 -0.97 12.71 22.90
CA VAL A 201 0.24 13.53 23.07
C VAL A 201 1.50 12.68 22.89
N GLU A 202 1.56 11.49 23.49
CA GLU A 202 2.67 10.54 23.24
C GLU A 202 2.65 10.03 21.79
N PHE A 203 1.47 9.78 21.24
CA PHE A 203 1.30 9.36 19.85
C PHE A 203 1.83 10.41 18.86
N ALA A 204 1.57 11.70 19.10
CA ALA A 204 2.10 12.81 18.29
C ALA A 204 3.64 12.93 18.34
N ASN A 205 4.26 12.44 19.42
CA ASN A 205 5.72 12.39 19.56
C ASN A 205 6.35 11.13 18.91
N ALA A 206 5.55 10.18 18.41
CA ALA A 206 6.07 9.07 17.63
C ALA A 206 6.64 9.58 16.29
N ASN A 207 7.68 8.90 15.79
CA ASN A 207 8.24 9.25 14.48
C ASN A 207 7.17 9.13 13.37
N THR A 208 7.27 9.98 12.34
CA THR A 208 6.29 10.09 11.25
C THR A 208 5.93 8.75 10.59
N LYS A 209 6.88 7.81 10.49
CA LYS A 209 6.65 6.47 9.93
C LYS A 209 5.74 5.62 10.83
N THR A 210 5.98 5.62 12.14
CA THR A 210 5.10 4.92 13.09
C THR A 210 3.71 5.57 13.12
N LEU A 211 3.65 6.89 13.28
CA LEU A 211 2.40 7.65 13.38
C LEU A 211 1.50 7.44 12.16
N THR A 212 2.03 7.66 10.95
CA THR A 212 1.24 7.47 9.70
C THR A 212 0.84 6.02 9.47
N LYS A 213 1.66 5.04 9.88
CA LYS A 213 1.28 3.62 9.80
C LYS A 213 0.13 3.27 10.74
N LEU A 214 0.19 3.70 12.00
CA LEU A 214 -0.86 3.42 12.98
C LEU A 214 -2.19 4.11 12.61
N VAL A 215 -2.16 5.28 11.96
CA VAL A 215 -3.37 5.90 11.39
C VAL A 215 -3.87 5.16 10.14
N LEU A 216 -2.99 4.83 9.19
CA LEU A 216 -3.43 4.35 7.88
C LEU A 216 -3.62 2.82 7.77
N TYR A 217 -3.07 2.01 8.69
CA TYR A 217 -3.32 0.57 8.67
C TYR A 217 -4.80 0.20 8.85
N PRO A 218 -5.53 0.72 9.87
CA PRO A 218 -6.99 0.52 9.99
C PRO A 218 -7.75 0.86 8.71
N VAL A 219 -7.45 2.01 8.10
CA VAL A 219 -8.06 2.50 6.85
C VAL A 219 -7.81 1.54 5.68
N ARG A 220 -6.56 1.07 5.51
CA ARG A 220 -6.18 0.12 4.44
C ARG A 220 -6.77 -1.27 4.64
N PHE A 221 -6.90 -1.72 5.89
CA PHE A 221 -7.56 -2.99 6.23
C PHE A 221 -9.05 -2.93 5.93
N LEU A 222 -9.75 -1.87 6.37
CA LEU A 222 -11.15 -1.63 6.03
C LEU A 222 -11.38 -1.58 4.52
N PHE A 223 -10.55 -0.86 3.76
CA PHE A 223 -10.62 -0.86 2.30
C PHE A 223 -10.52 -2.29 1.73
N THR A 224 -9.47 -3.02 2.09
CA THR A 224 -9.22 -4.38 1.58
C THR A 224 -10.36 -5.33 1.94
N ALA A 225 -10.87 -5.26 3.18
CA ALA A 225 -11.97 -6.08 3.66
C ALA A 225 -13.31 -5.75 2.98
N ARG A 226 -13.51 -4.50 2.56
CA ARG A 226 -14.75 -4.03 1.90
C ARG A 226 -14.70 -4.20 0.37
N THR A 227 -13.54 -4.17 -0.28
CA THR A 227 -13.41 -4.19 -1.75
C THR A 227 -12.71 -5.43 -2.34
N GLY A 228 -11.93 -6.16 -1.55
CA GLY A 228 -11.04 -7.23 -2.05
C GLY A 228 -9.85 -6.73 -2.89
N GLN A 229 -9.61 -5.42 -2.94
CA GLN A 229 -8.50 -4.80 -3.67
C GLN A 229 -7.36 -4.39 -2.73
N ILE A 230 -6.15 -4.20 -3.27
CA ILE A 230 -5.03 -3.64 -2.51
C ILE A 230 -5.36 -2.20 -2.07
N GLY A 231 -5.42 -1.98 -0.76
CA GLY A 231 -5.51 -0.64 -0.20
C GLY A 231 -4.20 0.13 -0.41
N MET A 232 -4.00 0.76 -1.57
CA MET A 232 -3.02 1.85 -1.71
C MET A 232 -3.45 3.01 -0.81
N ASN A 233 -2.51 3.71 -0.15
CA ASN A 233 -2.85 4.73 0.86
C ASN A 233 -3.87 5.77 0.34
N ASN A 234 -3.65 6.31 -0.86
CA ASN A 234 -4.54 7.30 -1.47
C ASN A 234 -5.96 6.73 -1.69
N GLN A 235 -6.07 5.56 -2.32
CA GLN A 235 -7.37 4.92 -2.62
C GLN A 235 -8.12 4.50 -1.36
N ALA A 236 -7.40 3.96 -0.37
CA ALA A 236 -7.99 3.54 0.89
C ALA A 236 -8.57 4.74 1.65
N VAL A 237 -7.86 5.88 1.67
CA VAL A 237 -8.35 7.13 2.28
C VAL A 237 -9.47 7.75 1.46
N GLU A 238 -9.35 7.84 0.13
CA GLU A 238 -10.39 8.33 -0.79
C GLU A 238 -11.71 7.56 -0.60
N TYR A 239 -11.64 6.23 -0.56
CA TYR A 239 -12.78 5.38 -0.24
C TYR A 239 -13.31 5.63 1.18
N PHE A 240 -12.43 5.58 2.21
CA PHE A 240 -12.85 5.73 3.61
C PHE A 240 -13.58 7.06 3.87
N VAL A 241 -13.14 8.17 3.27
CA VAL A 241 -13.78 9.48 3.45
C VAL A 241 -15.05 9.69 2.60
N THR A 242 -15.41 8.73 1.75
CA THR A 242 -16.71 8.72 1.04
C THR A 242 -17.75 7.87 1.74
N VAL A 243 -17.34 6.95 2.62
CA VAL A 243 -18.25 6.06 3.37
C VAL A 243 -18.33 6.38 4.87
N GLU A 244 -17.29 6.99 5.45
CA GLU A 244 -17.25 7.48 6.83
C GLU A 244 -17.20 9.02 6.88
N THR A 245 -17.70 9.62 7.96
CA THR A 245 -17.69 11.08 8.18
C THR A 245 -17.19 11.44 9.58
N GLY A 246 -16.91 12.72 9.82
CA GLY A 246 -16.44 13.22 11.12
C GLY A 246 -14.96 12.90 11.43
N PRO A 247 -14.56 12.93 12.72
CA PRO A 247 -13.16 12.98 13.12
C PRO A 247 -12.27 11.83 12.62
N ALA A 248 -12.81 10.62 12.49
CA ALA A 248 -12.06 9.49 11.94
C ALA A 248 -11.68 9.71 10.46
N ALA A 249 -12.60 10.26 9.67
CA ALA A 249 -12.37 10.59 8.26
C ALA A 249 -11.38 11.77 8.13
N ASP A 250 -11.47 12.77 9.01
CA ASP A 250 -10.53 13.89 9.04
C ASP A 250 -9.10 13.44 9.40
N LEU A 251 -8.96 12.57 10.40
CA LEU A 251 -7.69 11.93 10.75
C LEU A 251 -7.14 11.07 9.61
N ALA A 252 -7.97 10.33 8.88
CA ALA A 252 -7.53 9.54 7.72
C ALA A 252 -6.93 10.43 6.61
N ARG A 253 -7.53 11.60 6.31
CA ARG A 253 -6.95 12.58 5.37
C ARG A 253 -5.62 13.14 5.88
N LYS A 254 -5.57 13.55 7.14
CA LYS A 254 -4.35 14.10 7.75
C LYS A 254 -3.21 13.07 7.81
N GLY A 255 -3.52 11.81 8.15
CA GLY A 255 -2.57 10.70 8.07
C GLY A 255 -1.97 10.48 6.69
N LEU A 256 -2.71 10.77 5.61
CA LEU A 256 -2.20 10.73 4.25
C LEU A 256 -1.26 11.92 3.95
N GLU A 257 -1.64 13.14 4.32
CA GLU A 257 -0.82 14.35 4.16
C GLU A 257 0.55 14.18 4.86
N TRP A 258 0.53 13.73 6.12
CA TRP A 258 1.72 13.48 6.95
C TRP A 258 2.67 12.40 6.40
N ARG A 259 2.28 11.62 5.37
CA ARG A 259 3.23 10.73 4.67
C ARG A 259 4.26 11.50 3.86
N PHE A 260 3.92 12.68 3.36
CA PHE A 260 4.74 13.45 2.43
C PHE A 260 5.39 14.67 3.07
N GLU A 261 4.81 15.18 4.16
CA GLU A 261 5.33 16.30 4.94
C GLU A 261 5.72 15.83 6.36
N PRO A 262 7.00 15.97 6.77
CA PRO A 262 7.41 15.65 8.13
C PRO A 262 6.64 16.49 9.16
N LEU A 263 6.08 15.83 10.17
CA LEU A 263 5.41 16.47 11.28
C LEU A 263 6.40 17.24 12.17
N ASP A 264 6.01 18.44 12.62
CA ASP A 264 6.58 19.06 13.82
C ASP A 264 5.86 18.48 15.06
N PRO A 265 6.55 17.77 15.97
CA PRO A 265 5.94 17.24 17.19
C PRO A 265 5.34 18.32 18.11
N ARG A 266 5.70 19.60 17.90
CA ARG A 266 5.15 20.74 18.64
C ARG A 266 3.86 21.31 18.06
N ASP A 267 3.41 20.84 16.90
CA ASP A 267 2.17 21.32 16.29
C ASP A 267 0.94 20.77 17.04
N ARG A 268 0.37 21.61 17.91
CA ARG A 268 -0.84 21.30 18.69
C ARG A 268 -2.04 20.91 17.82
N ARG A 269 -2.07 21.26 16.53
CA ARG A 269 -3.12 20.83 15.60
C ARG A 269 -3.07 19.33 15.31
N VAL A 270 -1.87 18.72 15.33
CA VAL A 270 -1.69 17.28 15.19
C VAL A 270 -2.32 16.55 16.38
N VAL A 271 -2.04 17.02 17.60
CA VAL A 271 -2.62 16.48 18.84
C VAL A 271 -4.15 16.56 18.80
N ALA A 272 -4.74 17.71 18.46
CA ALA A 272 -6.20 17.86 18.42
C ALA A 272 -6.90 16.95 17.39
N VAL A 273 -6.27 16.68 16.24
CA VAL A 273 -6.77 15.73 15.23
C VAL A 273 -6.65 14.28 15.73
N LEU A 274 -5.59 13.95 16.46
CA LEU A 274 -5.43 12.62 17.08
C LEU A 274 -6.42 12.40 18.22
N GLU A 275 -6.57 13.36 19.14
CA GLU A 275 -7.52 13.31 20.26
C GLU A 275 -8.96 13.07 19.79
N SER A 276 -9.37 13.75 18.72
CA SER A 276 -10.72 13.62 18.18
C SER A 276 -10.91 12.39 17.28
N GLY A 277 -9.90 11.98 16.50
CA GLY A 277 -10.07 10.98 15.45
C GLY A 277 -9.59 9.56 15.78
N LEU A 278 -8.65 9.38 16.72
CA LEU A 278 -7.89 8.12 16.83
C LEU A 278 -8.71 6.96 17.39
N LEU A 279 -9.39 7.15 18.53
CA LEU A 279 -10.26 6.12 19.11
C LEU A 279 -11.50 5.83 18.22
N PRO A 280 -12.20 6.83 17.63
CA PRO A 280 -13.26 6.58 16.66
C PRO A 280 -12.80 5.76 15.44
N LEU A 281 -11.63 6.06 14.86
CA LEU A 281 -11.07 5.30 13.74
C LEU A 281 -10.82 3.83 14.12
N TYR A 282 -10.22 3.59 15.29
CA TYR A 282 -9.98 2.22 15.76
C TYR A 282 -11.28 1.49 16.08
N ARG A 283 -12.30 2.14 16.68
CA ARG A 283 -13.62 1.52 16.91
C ARG A 283 -14.25 1.05 15.59
N ILE A 284 -14.32 1.90 14.56
CA ILE A 284 -14.85 1.52 13.23
C ILE A 284 -14.11 0.31 12.64
N PHE A 285 -12.79 0.27 12.77
CA PHE A 285 -11.97 -0.84 12.30
C PHE A 285 -12.23 -2.14 13.07
N LEU A 286 -12.25 -2.07 14.41
CA LEU A 286 -12.45 -3.25 15.26
C LEU A 286 -13.85 -3.84 15.10
N ASP A 287 -14.88 -3.00 15.00
CA ASP A 287 -16.26 -3.44 14.84
C ASP A 287 -16.51 -4.15 13.50
N ASP A 288 -15.99 -3.62 12.39
CA ASP A 288 -16.11 -4.26 11.06
C ASP A 288 -15.31 -5.58 10.99
N TYR A 289 -14.12 -5.62 11.60
CA TYR A 289 -13.31 -6.84 11.62
C TYR A 289 -13.90 -7.92 12.55
N GLU A 290 -14.35 -7.58 13.76
CA GLU A 290 -15.00 -8.54 14.65
C GLU A 290 -16.21 -9.19 13.95
N ARG A 291 -17.08 -8.38 13.33
CA ARG A 291 -18.25 -8.86 12.59
C ARG A 291 -17.86 -9.85 11.49
N ARG A 292 -16.90 -9.51 10.64
CA ARG A 292 -16.43 -10.38 9.55
C ARG A 292 -15.78 -11.67 10.04
N LEU A 293 -15.03 -11.60 11.15
CA LEU A 293 -14.39 -12.78 11.74
C LEU A 293 -15.45 -13.75 12.29
N ARG A 294 -16.53 -13.24 12.89
CA ARG A 294 -17.71 -14.05 13.26
C ARG A 294 -18.40 -14.66 12.04
N GLU A 295 -18.62 -13.88 10.98
CA GLU A 295 -19.20 -14.35 9.70
C GLU A 295 -18.36 -15.46 9.03
N TYR A 296 -17.02 -15.44 9.19
CA TYR A 296 -16.12 -16.49 8.70
C TYR A 296 -15.90 -17.66 9.67
N GLY A 297 -16.51 -17.64 10.87
CA GLY A 297 -16.34 -18.66 11.90
C GLY A 297 -14.99 -18.62 12.65
N GLU A 298 -14.23 -17.53 12.51
CA GLU A 298 -12.94 -17.33 13.18
C GLU A 298 -13.14 -16.76 14.59
N LEU A 299 -13.86 -17.51 15.44
CA LEU A 299 -14.38 -17.02 16.72
C LEU A 299 -13.29 -16.53 17.69
N ASP A 300 -12.16 -17.23 17.76
CA ASP A 300 -11.02 -16.84 18.61
C ASP A 300 -10.45 -15.47 18.21
N LEU A 301 -10.38 -15.20 16.90
CA LEU A 301 -9.94 -13.90 16.39
C LEU A 301 -10.98 -12.81 16.67
N ALA A 302 -12.27 -13.12 16.51
CA ALA A 302 -13.34 -12.17 16.85
C ALA A 302 -13.32 -11.81 18.34
N GLN A 303 -13.11 -12.79 19.22
CA GLN A 303 -12.95 -12.54 20.66
C GLN A 303 -11.75 -11.63 20.95
N ALA A 304 -10.57 -11.93 20.39
CA ALA A 304 -9.37 -11.10 20.57
C ALA A 304 -9.55 -9.65 20.07
N TYR A 305 -10.37 -9.43 19.03
CA TYR A 305 -10.76 -8.08 18.59
C TYR A 305 -11.68 -7.38 19.61
N GLY A 306 -12.64 -8.11 20.18
CA GLY A 306 -13.51 -7.59 21.24
C GLY A 306 -12.75 -7.22 22.52
N GLU A 307 -11.79 -8.05 22.93
CA GLU A 307 -10.87 -7.79 24.05
C GLU A 307 -9.99 -6.56 23.78
N TRP A 308 -9.43 -6.45 22.57
CA TRP A 308 -8.64 -5.27 22.18
C TRP A 308 -9.48 -3.99 22.18
N ARG A 309 -10.74 -4.03 21.72
CA ARG A 309 -11.66 -2.88 21.81
C ARG A 309 -11.86 -2.45 23.26
N GLN A 310 -12.12 -3.39 24.17
CA GLN A 310 -12.28 -3.08 25.61
C GLN A 310 -11.02 -2.43 26.20
N CYS A 311 -9.82 -2.82 25.75
CA CYS A 311 -8.58 -2.18 26.20
C CYS A 311 -8.36 -0.74 25.68
N LEU A 312 -9.16 -0.26 24.72
CA LEU A 312 -9.13 1.12 24.20
C LEU A 312 -10.21 2.03 24.80
N GLU A 313 -11.15 1.47 25.56
CA GLU A 313 -12.22 2.19 26.28
C GLU A 313 -11.80 2.55 27.72
#